data_AF-A0A351UUA2-F1
#
_entry.id   AF-A0A351UUA2-F1
#
_cell.length_a   1.000
_cell.length_b   1.000
_cell.length_c   1.000
_cell.angle_alpha   90.00
_cell.angle_beta   90.00
_cell.angle_gamma   90.00
#
_symmetry.space_group_name_H-M   'P 1'
#
loop_
_entity.id
_entity.type
_entity.pdbx_description
1 polymer ?
#
loop_
_entity_poly.entity_id
_entity_poly.type
_entity_poly.pdbx_seq_one_letter_code
_entity_poly.pdbx_strand_id
1 'polypeptide(L)'
;MQREKLGSRLGFILLSAGCAIGIGNVWKFPYITGQYGGGAFVLFYIFFLVVLGLPIMTMEFSVGRASQKSPVRAYHALERPGQKWHLHGYVAMAGNYGLMMFYTTVAGWMLHYFYLMASGQFVGADTEKVAGTFVDMLSKPFVMAGWMILVVILGFGICSVGLQNGLERITKVMMLALLFIMIILAVNSITLNGAADGLSFYLKPDFNRMAKIGIGKTIVAAMNQAFFTLSLGIGAMAIFGSYIGK
;
A
#
# COMPACT_ATOMS: atom_id res chain seq x y z
N MET A 1 24.93 -4.16 -17.75
CA MET A 1 24.93 -3.86 -16.30
C MET A 1 24.57 -5.11 -15.54
N GLN A 2 25.35 -5.48 -14.52
CA GLN A 2 25.04 -6.59 -13.63
C GLN A 2 23.84 -6.21 -12.76
N ARG A 3 22.90 -7.15 -12.53
CA ARG A 3 21.71 -6.88 -11.72
C ARG A 3 22.13 -6.67 -10.26
N GLU A 4 21.68 -5.58 -9.66
CA GLU A 4 21.90 -5.31 -8.25
C GLU A 4 21.25 -6.39 -7.37
N LYS A 5 21.80 -6.61 -6.18
CA LYS A 5 21.22 -7.51 -5.16
C LYS A 5 20.89 -6.68 -3.93
N LEU A 6 20.10 -7.22 -3.02
CA LEU A 6 19.86 -6.55 -1.73
C LEU A 6 21.07 -6.73 -0.82
N GLY A 7 21.42 -5.66 -0.09
CA GLY A 7 22.62 -5.64 0.74
C GLY A 7 22.48 -6.41 2.06
N SER A 8 21.25 -6.68 2.51
CA SER A 8 20.99 -7.34 3.80
C SER A 8 19.63 -8.05 3.86
N ARG A 9 19.52 -9.09 4.71
CA ARG A 9 18.22 -9.77 4.98
C ARG A 9 17.19 -8.80 5.57
N LEU A 10 17.61 -7.95 6.51
CA LEU A 10 16.75 -6.93 7.09
C LEU A 10 16.28 -5.92 6.03
N GLY A 11 17.17 -5.56 5.09
CA GLY A 11 16.79 -4.71 3.95
C GLY A 11 15.76 -5.35 3.04
N PHE A 12 15.89 -6.64 2.74
CA PHE A 12 14.85 -7.38 2.02
C PHE A 12 13.52 -7.35 2.76
N ILE A 13 13.51 -7.71 4.05
CA ILE A 13 12.27 -7.74 4.85
C ILE A 13 11.63 -6.36 4.92
N LEU A 14 12.37 -5.31 5.27
CA LEU A 14 11.85 -3.95 5.39
C LEU A 14 11.41 -3.36 4.05
N LEU A 15 12.10 -3.70 2.96
CA LEU A 15 11.73 -3.26 1.62
C LEU A 15 10.46 -3.96 1.12
N SER A 16 10.37 -5.29 1.29
CA SER A 16 9.16 -6.05 0.97
C SER A 16 7.99 -5.63 1.86
N ALA A 17 8.22 -5.40 3.16
CA ALA A 17 7.22 -4.86 4.07
C ALA A 17 6.80 -3.44 3.67
N GLY A 18 7.73 -2.58 3.23
CA GLY A 18 7.42 -1.24 2.73
C GLY A 18 6.59 -1.24 1.44
N CYS A 19 6.67 -2.29 0.62
CA CYS A 19 5.73 -2.46 -0.49
C CYS A 19 4.31 -2.83 -0.03
N ALA A 20 4.19 -3.55 1.08
CA ALA A 20 2.89 -3.95 1.63
C ALA A 20 2.28 -2.90 2.57
N ILE A 21 3.12 -2.11 3.24
CA ILE A 21 2.73 -1.10 4.22
C ILE A 21 2.79 0.26 3.55
N GLY A 22 1.62 0.82 3.25
CA GLY A 22 1.52 2.13 2.63
C GLY A 22 0.23 2.85 2.97
N ILE A 23 -0.09 3.85 2.16
CA ILE A 23 -1.27 4.71 2.31
C ILE A 23 -2.57 3.89 2.36
N GLY A 24 -2.61 2.76 1.66
CA GLY A 24 -3.71 1.79 1.72
C GLY A 24 -4.07 1.30 3.13
N ASN A 25 -3.08 1.21 4.03
CA ASN A 25 -3.29 0.71 5.38
C ASN A 25 -3.65 1.83 6.36
N VAL A 26 -3.22 3.07 6.09
CA VAL A 26 -3.45 4.23 6.97
C VAL A 26 -4.79 4.91 6.69
N TRP A 27 -5.18 5.04 5.42
CA TRP A 27 -6.42 5.73 5.04
C TRP A 27 -7.52 4.77 4.58
N LYS A 28 -7.23 3.91 3.60
CA LYS A 28 -8.26 3.09 2.96
C LYS A 28 -8.77 1.98 3.88
N PHE A 29 -7.86 1.30 4.59
CA PHE A 29 -8.21 0.18 5.47
C PHE A 29 -9.17 0.58 6.61
N PRO A 30 -8.94 1.66 7.38
CA PRO A 30 -9.90 2.09 8.40
C PRO A 30 -11.26 2.46 7.83
N TYR A 31 -11.28 3.17 6.69
CA TYR A 31 -12.52 3.58 6.02
C TYR A 31 -13.38 2.37 5.62
N ILE A 32 -12.81 1.41 4.90
CA ILE A 32 -13.56 0.22 4.46
C ILE A 32 -13.91 -0.68 5.64
N THR A 33 -13.05 -0.79 6.65
CA THR A 33 -13.35 -1.60 7.85
C THR A 33 -14.57 -1.03 8.58
N GLY A 34 -14.59 0.30 8.80
CA GLY A 34 -15.74 0.98 9.38
C GLY A 34 -16.99 0.88 8.53
N GLN A 35 -16.86 0.89 7.20
CA GLN A 35 -17.97 0.71 6.28
C GLN A 35 -18.56 -0.71 6.41
N TYR A 36 -17.75 -1.76 6.33
CA TYR A 36 -18.18 -3.15 6.16
C TYR A 36 -18.34 -3.97 7.45
N GLY A 37 -18.67 -3.33 8.58
CA GLY A 37 -19.02 -4.05 9.82
C GLY A 37 -17.85 -4.31 10.77
N GLY A 38 -16.80 -3.49 10.72
CA GLY A 38 -15.72 -3.46 11.70
C GLY A 38 -15.00 -4.79 11.79
N GLY A 39 -15.05 -5.42 12.97
CA GLY A 39 -14.36 -6.69 13.23
C GLY A 39 -14.78 -7.82 12.28
N ALA A 40 -16.02 -7.82 11.77
CA ALA A 40 -16.49 -8.84 10.84
C ALA A 40 -15.71 -8.78 9.51
N PHE A 41 -15.51 -7.58 8.98
CA PHE A 41 -14.66 -7.35 7.80
C PHE A 41 -13.21 -7.79 8.07
N VAL A 42 -12.66 -7.43 9.25
CA VAL A 42 -11.27 -7.77 9.62
C VAL A 42 -11.05 -9.28 9.65
N LEU A 43 -12.02 -10.06 10.15
CA LEU A 43 -11.94 -11.53 10.17
C LEU A 43 -11.81 -12.12 8.75
N PHE A 44 -12.67 -11.69 7.82
CA PHE A 44 -12.58 -12.14 6.42
C PHE A 44 -11.30 -11.66 5.75
N TYR A 45 -10.87 -10.44 6.06
CA TYR A 45 -9.62 -9.89 5.54
C TYR A 45 -8.41 -10.73 5.98
N ILE A 46 -8.30 -11.07 7.28
CA ILE A 46 -7.25 -11.96 7.80
C ILE A 46 -7.34 -13.35 7.16
N PHE A 47 -8.54 -13.90 7.02
CA PHE A 47 -8.76 -15.17 6.34
C PHE A 47 -8.18 -15.17 4.91
N PHE A 48 -8.48 -14.12 4.11
CA PHE A 48 -7.95 -14.03 2.74
C PHE A 48 -6.45 -13.73 2.70
N LEU A 49 -5.89 -12.99 3.65
CA LEU A 49 -4.43 -12.83 3.77
C LEU A 49 -3.74 -14.19 3.92
N VAL A 50 -4.29 -15.07 4.75
CA VAL A 50 -3.69 -16.39 5.01
C VAL A 50 -3.94 -17.36 3.85
N VAL A 51 -5.19 -17.47 3.39
CA VAL A 51 -5.59 -18.49 2.42
C VAL A 51 -5.22 -18.15 0.99
N LEU A 52 -5.23 -16.87 0.61
CA LEU A 52 -4.90 -16.42 -0.75
C LEU A 52 -3.61 -15.60 -0.79
N GLY A 53 -3.45 -14.68 0.16
CA GLY A 53 -2.32 -13.76 0.19
C GLY A 53 -0.97 -14.48 0.30
N LEU A 54 -0.79 -15.31 1.33
CA LEU A 54 0.46 -16.03 1.57
C LEU A 54 0.84 -16.98 0.41
N PRO A 55 -0.06 -17.83 -0.12
CA PRO A 55 0.27 -18.67 -1.27
C PRO A 55 0.66 -17.88 -2.52
N ILE A 56 -0.12 -16.85 -2.88
CA ILE A 56 0.14 -16.03 -4.07
C ILE A 56 1.44 -15.26 -3.95
N MET A 57 1.73 -14.70 -2.77
CA MET A 57 2.99 -14.03 -2.50
C MET A 57 4.18 -14.99 -2.67
N THR A 58 4.05 -16.22 -2.17
CA THR A 58 5.08 -17.27 -2.32
C THR A 58 5.28 -17.64 -3.80
N MET A 59 4.20 -17.76 -4.56
CA MET A 59 4.26 -18.00 -6.01
C MET A 59 4.95 -16.85 -6.76
N GLU A 60 4.58 -15.60 -6.49
CA GLU A 60 5.21 -14.44 -7.13
C GLU A 60 6.71 -14.34 -6.79
N PHE A 61 7.09 -14.53 -5.51
CA PHE A 61 8.50 -14.57 -5.13
C PHE A 61 9.26 -15.70 -5.84
N SER A 62 8.63 -16.87 -6.00
CA SER A 62 9.24 -18.01 -6.69
C SER A 62 9.49 -17.73 -8.17
N VAL A 63 8.51 -17.14 -8.87
CA VAL A 63 8.63 -16.71 -10.28
C VAL A 63 9.72 -15.65 -10.42
N GLY A 64 9.73 -14.67 -9.52
CA GLY A 64 10.77 -13.63 -9.47
C GLY A 64 12.17 -14.24 -9.30
N ARG A 65 12.35 -15.06 -8.26
CA ARG A 65 13.64 -15.68 -7.91
C ARG A 65 14.16 -16.59 -9.03
N ALA A 66 13.29 -17.41 -9.63
CA ALA A 66 13.64 -18.32 -10.71
C ALA A 66 14.07 -17.57 -11.98
N SER A 67 13.35 -16.51 -12.34
CA SER A 67 13.62 -15.76 -13.58
C SER A 67 14.75 -14.73 -13.45
N GLN A 68 14.95 -14.12 -12.27
CA GLN A 68 15.82 -12.96 -12.06
C GLN A 68 15.57 -11.83 -13.08
N LYS A 69 14.32 -11.69 -13.56
CA LYS A 69 13.90 -10.75 -14.62
C LYS A 69 12.69 -9.92 -14.17
N SER A 70 12.40 -8.83 -14.88
CA SER A 70 11.18 -8.04 -14.65
C SER A 70 9.92 -8.86 -14.99
N PRO A 71 8.73 -8.54 -14.45
CA PRO A 71 7.53 -9.39 -14.56
C PRO A 71 7.20 -9.86 -15.97
N VAL A 72 7.20 -8.96 -16.97
CA VAL A 72 6.96 -9.33 -18.38
C VAL A 72 8.01 -10.32 -18.89
N ARG A 73 9.29 -10.01 -18.65
CA ARG A 73 10.42 -10.85 -19.09
C ARG A 73 10.55 -12.15 -18.29
N ALA A 74 10.00 -12.19 -17.08
CA ALA A 74 10.00 -13.36 -16.22
C ALA A 74 9.15 -14.47 -16.84
N TYR A 75 7.94 -14.13 -17.28
CA TYR A 75 7.07 -15.08 -17.96
C TYR A 75 7.70 -15.58 -19.26
N HIS A 76 8.21 -14.68 -20.13
CA HIS A 76 8.91 -15.12 -21.35
C HIS A 76 10.11 -16.04 -21.10
N ALA A 77 10.78 -15.94 -19.95
CA ALA A 77 11.94 -16.76 -19.63
C ALA A 77 11.59 -18.12 -19.02
N LEU A 78 10.44 -18.24 -18.37
CA LEU A 78 10.02 -19.45 -17.65
C LEU A 78 8.91 -20.23 -18.38
N GLU A 79 8.25 -19.60 -19.33
CA GLU A 79 7.18 -20.17 -20.14
C GLU A 79 7.66 -21.36 -20.99
N ARG A 80 6.90 -22.45 -20.95
CA ARG A 80 7.16 -23.63 -21.80
C ARG A 80 6.55 -23.44 -23.20
N PRO A 81 7.10 -24.07 -24.25
CA PRO A 81 6.50 -24.04 -25.58
C PRO A 81 5.02 -24.44 -25.56
N GLY A 82 4.18 -23.65 -26.23
CA GLY A 82 2.72 -23.87 -26.30
C GLY A 82 1.90 -23.22 -25.18
N GLN A 83 2.54 -22.67 -24.15
CA GLN A 83 1.84 -21.87 -23.12
C GLN A 83 1.75 -20.39 -23.52
N LYS A 84 0.87 -19.63 -22.84
CA LYS A 84 0.63 -18.20 -23.08
C LYS A 84 0.71 -17.33 -21.80
N TRP A 85 1.56 -17.74 -20.86
CA TRP A 85 1.77 -17.05 -19.58
C TRP A 85 2.35 -15.64 -19.75
N HIS A 86 3.04 -15.34 -20.84
CA HIS A 86 3.52 -13.99 -21.13
C HIS A 86 2.40 -12.94 -21.16
N LEU A 87 1.16 -13.33 -21.50
CA LEU A 87 -0.01 -12.44 -21.46
C LEU A 87 -0.24 -11.86 -20.06
N HIS A 88 -0.07 -12.67 -19.01
CA HIS A 88 -0.19 -12.21 -17.63
C HIS A 88 0.89 -11.18 -17.28
N GLY A 89 2.08 -11.26 -17.88
CA GLY A 89 3.13 -10.26 -17.73
C GLY A 89 2.68 -8.85 -18.13
N TYR A 90 1.90 -8.73 -19.21
CA TYR A 90 1.35 -7.44 -19.64
C TYR A 90 0.23 -6.95 -18.73
N VAL A 91 -0.62 -7.86 -18.21
CA VAL A 91 -1.63 -7.52 -17.20
C VAL A 91 -0.97 -6.99 -15.93
N ALA A 92 0.09 -7.67 -15.47
CA ALA A 92 0.89 -7.24 -14.33
C ALA A 92 1.49 -5.83 -14.54
N MET A 93 2.05 -5.58 -15.72
CA MET A 93 2.58 -4.26 -16.08
C MET A 93 1.49 -3.18 -16.06
N ALA A 94 0.34 -3.43 -16.69
CA ALA A 94 -0.80 -2.51 -16.69
C ALA A 94 -1.30 -2.23 -15.26
N GLY A 95 -1.34 -3.26 -14.41
CA GLY A 95 -1.69 -3.13 -12.99
C GLY A 95 -0.75 -2.22 -12.21
N ASN A 96 0.57 -2.33 -12.43
CA ASN A 96 1.54 -1.42 -11.80
C ASN A 96 1.38 0.03 -12.27
N TYR A 97 1.12 0.27 -13.56
CA TYR A 97 0.82 1.62 -14.05
C TYR A 97 -0.49 2.17 -13.44
N GLY A 98 -1.52 1.34 -13.35
CA GLY A 98 -2.76 1.63 -12.64
C GLY A 98 -2.49 2.07 -11.19
N LEU A 99 -1.66 1.30 -10.50
CA LEU A 99 -1.25 1.56 -9.12
C LEU A 99 -0.55 2.93 -9.00
N MET A 100 0.41 3.19 -9.88
CA MET A 100 1.17 4.44 -9.89
C MET A 100 0.28 5.67 -10.09
N MET A 101 -0.69 5.62 -11.01
CA MET A 101 -1.56 6.77 -11.30
C MET A 101 -2.32 7.27 -10.06
N PHE A 102 -2.87 6.37 -9.26
CA PHE A 102 -3.60 6.80 -8.06
C PHE A 102 -2.68 7.03 -6.85
N TYR A 103 -1.61 6.24 -6.67
CA TYR A 103 -0.74 6.39 -5.49
C TYR A 103 0.00 7.73 -5.49
N THR A 104 0.48 8.20 -6.64
CA THR A 104 1.16 9.51 -6.74
C THR A 104 0.21 10.65 -6.42
N THR A 105 -1.06 10.53 -6.82
CA THR A 105 -2.10 11.51 -6.52
C THR A 105 -2.40 11.57 -5.02
N VAL A 106 -2.64 10.42 -4.38
CA VAL A 106 -2.95 10.36 -2.94
C VAL A 106 -1.75 10.80 -2.09
N ALA A 107 -0.53 10.39 -2.47
CA ALA A 107 0.69 10.87 -1.83
C ALA A 107 0.86 12.39 -1.99
N GLY A 108 0.46 12.96 -3.13
CA GLY A 108 0.41 14.40 -3.35
C GLY A 108 -0.50 15.12 -2.34
N TRP A 109 -1.66 14.55 -2.03
CA TRP A 109 -2.55 15.10 -0.99
C TRP A 109 -1.85 15.13 0.38
N MET A 110 -1.16 14.03 0.74
CA MET A 110 -0.45 13.96 2.02
C MET A 110 0.68 14.99 2.10
N LEU A 111 1.42 15.19 0.99
CA LEU A 111 2.49 16.18 0.94
C LEU A 111 1.96 17.61 1.01
N HIS A 112 0.81 17.88 0.37
CA HIS A 112 0.12 19.15 0.51
C HIS A 112 -0.32 19.39 1.96
N TYR A 113 -0.92 18.40 2.62
CA TYR A 113 -1.31 18.50 4.02
C TYR A 113 -0.12 18.69 4.96
N PHE A 114 1.01 18.03 4.68
CA PHE A 114 2.25 18.26 5.40
C PHE A 114 2.70 19.74 5.28
N TYR A 115 2.65 20.31 4.07
CA TYR A 115 2.96 21.72 3.85
C TYR A 115 2.00 22.67 4.61
N LEU A 116 0.69 22.40 4.58
CA LEU A 116 -0.31 23.22 5.29
C LEU A 116 -0.13 23.15 6.81
N MET A 117 0.18 21.97 7.35
CA MET A 117 0.54 21.80 8.76
C MET A 117 1.82 22.57 9.11
N ALA A 118 2.88 22.40 8.32
CA ALA A 118 4.18 23.02 8.56
C ALA A 118 4.15 24.56 8.43
N SER A 119 3.29 25.09 7.57
CA SER A 119 3.07 26.54 7.39
C SER A 119 2.13 27.15 8.43
N GLY A 120 1.60 26.34 9.36
CA GLY A 120 0.75 26.82 10.45
C GLY A 120 -0.70 27.11 10.06
N GLN A 121 -1.17 26.72 8.86
CA GLN A 121 -2.53 27.01 8.42
C GLN A 121 -3.62 26.34 9.27
N PHE A 122 -3.27 25.27 9.97
CA PHE A 122 -4.16 24.54 10.87
C PHE A 122 -4.04 24.96 12.34
N VAL A 123 -3.21 25.95 12.69
CA VAL A 123 -3.12 26.45 14.07
C VAL A 123 -4.45 27.13 14.42
N GLY A 124 -5.12 26.61 15.47
CA GLY A 124 -6.43 27.08 15.90
C GLY A 124 -7.57 26.76 14.92
N ALA A 125 -7.35 25.90 13.92
CA ALA A 125 -8.41 25.46 13.02
C ALA A 125 -9.34 24.47 13.73
N ASP A 126 -10.64 24.61 13.48
CA ASP A 126 -11.64 23.63 13.88
C ASP A 126 -11.74 22.48 12.87
N THR A 127 -12.50 21.45 13.23
CA THR A 127 -12.72 20.27 12.38
C THR A 127 -13.37 20.60 11.04
N GLU A 128 -14.24 21.60 10.99
CA GLU A 128 -14.96 21.99 9.77
C GLU A 128 -14.00 22.63 8.77
N LYS A 129 -13.13 23.55 9.21
CA LYS A 129 -12.09 24.14 8.37
C LYS A 129 -11.13 23.10 7.81
N VAL A 130 -10.70 22.14 8.63
CA VAL A 130 -9.79 21.06 8.20
C VAL A 130 -10.47 20.20 7.13
N ALA A 131 -11.74 19.85 7.32
CA ALA A 131 -12.53 19.09 6.34
C ALA A 131 -12.78 19.86 5.05
N GLY A 132 -13.14 21.15 5.15
CA GLY A 132 -13.37 22.02 4.00
C GLY A 132 -12.11 22.23 3.16
N THR A 133 -10.93 22.24 3.79
CA THR A 133 -9.64 22.32 3.10
C THR A 133 -9.41 21.13 2.15
N PHE A 134 -9.88 19.93 2.51
CA PHE A 134 -9.80 18.77 1.63
C PHE A 134 -10.64 18.98 0.37
N VAL A 135 -11.89 19.42 0.54
CA VAL A 135 -12.83 19.64 -0.55
C VAL A 135 -12.35 20.76 -1.48
N ASP A 136 -11.81 21.84 -0.92
CA ASP A 136 -11.20 22.94 -1.67
C ASP A 136 -9.95 22.50 -2.45
N MET A 137 -9.11 21.62 -1.89
CA MET A 137 -7.99 21.03 -2.63
C MET A 137 -8.49 20.20 -3.82
N LEU A 138 -9.55 19.40 -3.64
CA LEU A 138 -10.11 18.56 -4.71
C LEU A 138 -10.70 19.39 -5.86
N SER A 139 -11.11 20.63 -5.61
CA SER A 139 -11.62 21.54 -6.64
C SER A 139 -10.51 22.30 -7.40
N LYS A 140 -9.24 22.08 -7.04
CA LYS A 140 -8.07 22.77 -7.62
C LYS A 140 -7.13 21.81 -8.38
N PRO A 141 -7.44 21.46 -9.65
CA PRO A 141 -6.67 20.49 -10.44
C PRO A 141 -5.17 20.81 -10.55
N PHE A 142 -4.80 22.09 -10.70
CA PHE A 142 -3.39 22.49 -10.81
C PHE A 142 -2.62 22.31 -9.51
N VAL A 143 -3.27 22.51 -8.36
CA VAL A 143 -2.65 22.25 -7.05
C VAL A 143 -2.41 20.74 -6.90
N MET A 144 -3.42 19.93 -7.18
CA MET A 144 -3.29 18.46 -7.13
C MET A 144 -2.20 17.95 -8.07
N ALA A 145 -2.18 18.43 -9.33
CA ALA A 145 -1.19 18.05 -10.32
C ALA A 145 0.23 18.47 -9.90
N GLY A 146 0.41 19.67 -9.34
CA GLY A 146 1.70 20.15 -8.85
C GLY A 146 2.29 19.24 -7.78
N TRP A 147 1.49 18.89 -6.76
CA TRP A 147 1.94 17.98 -5.70
C TRP A 147 2.17 16.55 -6.20
N MET A 148 1.34 16.04 -7.11
CA MET A 148 1.54 14.74 -7.75
C MET A 148 2.86 14.71 -8.53
N ILE A 149 3.13 15.73 -9.36
CA ILE A 149 4.39 15.85 -10.13
C ILE A 149 5.59 15.89 -9.18
N LEU A 150 5.50 16.64 -8.08
CA LEU A 150 6.56 16.67 -7.08
C LEU A 150 6.83 15.29 -6.49
N VAL A 151 5.79 14.55 -6.10
CA VAL A 151 5.92 13.16 -5.62
C VAL A 151 6.57 12.26 -6.67
N VAL A 152 6.18 12.39 -7.94
CA VAL A 152 6.79 11.63 -9.05
C VAL A 152 8.28 11.95 -9.16
N ILE A 153 8.66 13.23 -9.18
CA ILE A 153 10.05 13.66 -9.27
C ILE A 153 10.88 13.11 -8.10
N LEU A 154 10.37 13.20 -6.87
CA LEU A 154 11.03 12.66 -5.68
C LEU A 154 11.18 11.14 -5.76
N GLY A 155 10.14 10.43 -6.17
CA GLY A 155 10.16 8.98 -6.36
C GLY A 155 11.16 8.54 -7.42
N PHE A 156 11.17 9.18 -8.59
CA PHE A 156 12.16 8.93 -9.64
C PHE A 156 13.58 9.26 -9.19
N GLY A 157 13.77 10.35 -8.43
CA GLY A 157 15.06 10.73 -7.86
C GLY A 157 15.61 9.68 -6.89
N ILE A 158 14.77 9.08 -6.05
CA ILE A 158 15.18 7.98 -5.16
C ILE A 158 15.53 6.72 -5.98
N CYS A 159 14.68 6.37 -6.95
CA CYS A 159 14.88 5.19 -7.79
C CYS A 159 16.11 5.30 -8.71
N SER A 160 16.50 6.50 -9.14
CA SER A 160 17.66 6.71 -10.02
C SER A 160 19.00 6.50 -9.32
N VAL A 161 19.06 6.62 -7.99
CA VAL A 161 20.25 6.33 -7.16
C VAL A 161 20.53 4.81 -7.07
N GLY A 162 19.57 3.97 -7.46
CA GLY A 162 19.69 2.51 -7.44
C GLY A 162 19.06 1.84 -6.22
N LEU A 163 19.06 0.50 -6.22
CA LEU A 163 18.35 -0.32 -5.24
C LEU A 163 18.97 -0.22 -3.85
N GLN A 164 20.29 -0.39 -3.72
CA GLN A 164 20.96 -0.40 -2.42
C GLN A 164 21.15 1.00 -1.85
N ASN A 165 21.71 1.91 -2.66
CA ASN A 165 22.11 3.24 -2.21
C ASN A 165 20.92 4.23 -2.11
N GLY A 166 19.86 4.00 -2.89
CA GLY A 166 18.63 4.80 -2.86
C GLY A 166 17.54 4.10 -2.06
N LEU A 167 16.87 3.15 -2.71
CA LEU A 167 15.62 2.56 -2.22
C LEU A 167 15.77 1.85 -0.87
N GLU A 168 16.71 0.91 -0.73
CA GLU A 168 16.90 0.12 0.49
C GLU A 168 17.23 1.02 1.70
N ARG A 169 18.13 1.99 1.53
CA ARG A 169 18.55 2.88 2.63
C ARG A 169 17.41 3.78 3.10
N ILE A 170 16.71 4.42 2.17
CA ILE A 170 15.63 5.35 2.50
C ILE A 170 14.44 4.61 3.09
N THR A 171 14.01 3.49 2.47
CA THR A 171 12.88 2.71 2.96
C THR A 171 13.12 2.19 4.37
N LYS A 172 14.33 1.74 4.70
CA LYS A 172 14.65 1.30 6.08
C LYS A 172 14.37 2.39 7.12
N VAL A 173 14.89 3.60 6.90
CA VAL A 173 14.72 4.71 7.84
C VAL A 173 13.27 5.16 7.91
N MET A 174 12.62 5.35 6.76
CA MET A 174 11.23 5.81 6.70
C MET A 174 10.26 4.80 7.31
N MET A 175 10.45 3.49 7.09
CA MET A 175 9.61 2.45 7.66
C MET A 175 9.72 2.39 9.18
N LEU A 176 10.94 2.49 9.73
CA LEU A 176 11.12 2.52 11.18
C LEU A 176 10.48 3.76 11.81
N ALA A 177 10.66 4.93 11.19
CA ALA A 177 10.02 6.16 11.64
C ALA A 177 8.48 6.06 11.58
N LEU A 178 7.93 5.48 10.51
CA LEU A 178 6.49 5.25 10.35
C LEU A 178 5.95 4.32 11.45
N LEU A 179 6.59 3.18 11.69
CA LEU A 179 6.14 2.24 12.73
C LEU A 179 6.19 2.88 14.12
N PHE A 180 7.24 3.65 14.40
CA PHE A 180 7.39 4.36 15.67
C PHE A 180 6.29 5.40 15.89
N ILE A 181 6.04 6.27 14.89
CA ILE A 181 4.99 7.29 15.02
C ILE A 181 3.59 6.66 15.09
N MET A 182 3.34 5.56 14.37
CA MET A 182 2.07 4.83 14.45
C MET A 182 1.79 4.29 15.86
N ILE A 183 2.82 3.81 16.56
CA ILE A 183 2.67 3.36 17.96
C ILE A 183 2.30 4.55 18.86
N ILE A 184 2.99 5.69 18.73
CA ILE A 184 2.69 6.89 19.51
C ILE A 184 1.26 7.36 19.27
N LEU A 185 0.82 7.42 18.01
CA LEU A 185 -0.54 7.83 17.65
C LEU A 185 -1.59 6.84 18.14
N ALA A 186 -1.31 5.53 18.11
CA ALA A 186 -2.21 4.52 18.65
C ALA A 186 -2.37 4.68 20.17
N VAL A 187 -1.26 4.86 20.90
CA VAL A 187 -1.29 5.12 22.36
C VAL A 187 -2.03 6.41 22.67
N ASN A 188 -1.78 7.49 21.92
CA ASN A 188 -2.51 8.73 22.11
C ASN A 188 -4.01 8.54 21.84
N SER A 189 -4.39 7.86 20.76
CA SER A 189 -5.78 7.63 20.39
C SER A 189 -6.58 6.86 21.45
N ILE A 190 -5.96 5.96 22.20
CA ILE A 190 -6.65 5.22 23.27
C ILE A 190 -6.81 6.06 24.55
N THR A 191 -6.06 7.15 24.70
CA THR A 191 -6.20 8.09 25.84
C THR A 191 -7.25 9.18 25.62
N LEU A 192 -7.75 9.34 24.39
CA LEU A 192 -8.77 10.33 24.06
C LEU A 192 -10.16 9.93 24.56
N ASN A 193 -10.98 10.93 24.86
CA ASN A 193 -12.40 10.72 25.16
C ASN A 193 -13.11 10.05 23.97
N GLY A 194 -13.92 9.03 24.24
CA GLY A 194 -14.61 8.24 23.20
C GLY A 194 -13.77 7.10 22.60
N ALA A 195 -12.55 6.85 23.09
CA ALA A 195 -11.71 5.75 22.63
C ALA A 195 -12.39 4.37 22.75
N ALA A 196 -13.14 4.13 23.83
CA ALA A 196 -13.85 2.88 24.06
C ALA A 196 -14.90 2.60 22.96
N ASP A 197 -15.65 3.63 22.54
CA ASP A 197 -16.65 3.52 21.48
C ASP A 197 -15.97 3.28 20.12
N GLY A 198 -14.87 3.98 19.84
CA GLY A 198 -14.08 3.78 18.63
C GLY A 198 -13.50 2.36 18.54
N LEU A 199 -12.97 1.83 19.64
CA LEU A 199 -12.47 0.45 19.72
C LEU A 199 -13.60 -0.56 19.57
N SER A 200 -14.76 -0.32 20.18
CA SER A 200 -15.93 -1.18 20.05
C SER A 200 -16.43 -1.22 18.60
N PHE A 201 -16.49 -0.07 17.94
CA PHE A 201 -16.86 0.06 16.53
C PHE A 201 -15.88 -0.66 15.60
N TYR A 202 -14.57 -0.57 15.88
CA TYR A 202 -13.53 -1.18 15.06
C TYR A 202 -13.41 -2.69 15.27
N LEU A 203 -13.40 -3.16 16.53
CA LEU A 203 -13.04 -4.54 16.88
C LEU A 203 -14.23 -5.48 17.00
N LYS A 204 -15.42 -5.01 17.41
CA LYS A 204 -16.56 -5.92 17.57
C LYS A 204 -17.11 -6.30 16.20
N PRO A 205 -17.27 -7.60 15.89
CA PRO A 205 -17.89 -8.02 14.65
C PRO A 205 -19.38 -7.63 14.61
N ASP A 206 -19.77 -6.84 13.61
CA ASP A 206 -21.17 -6.46 13.38
C ASP A 206 -21.73 -7.18 12.13
N PHE A 207 -22.25 -8.39 12.35
CA PHE A 207 -22.87 -9.19 11.31
C PHE A 207 -24.20 -8.61 10.80
N ASN A 208 -24.90 -7.81 11.62
CA ASN A 208 -26.13 -7.15 11.20
C ASN A 208 -25.83 -6.06 10.17
N ARG A 209 -24.79 -5.26 10.40
CA ARG A 209 -24.32 -4.26 9.43
C ARG A 209 -23.77 -4.91 8.17
N MET A 210 -23.02 -6.01 8.31
CA MET A 210 -22.58 -6.82 7.17
C MET A 210 -23.77 -7.31 6.33
N ALA A 211 -24.84 -7.81 6.97
CA ALA A 211 -26.05 -8.25 6.28
C ALA A 211 -26.76 -7.09 5.57
N LYS A 212 -26.89 -5.93 6.22
CA LYS A 212 -27.50 -4.71 5.63
C LYS A 212 -26.75 -4.22 4.39
N ILE A 213 -25.41 -4.26 4.40
CA ILE A 213 -24.57 -3.82 3.27
C ILE A 213 -24.51 -4.89 2.18
N GLY A 214 -24.59 -6.16 2.59
CA GLY A 214 -24.47 -7.33 1.74
C GLY A 214 -23.25 -8.16 2.14
N ILE A 215 -23.50 -9.39 2.59
CA ILE A 215 -22.45 -10.32 3.03
C ILE A 215 -21.45 -10.57 1.90
N GLY A 216 -21.93 -10.86 0.69
CA GLY A 216 -21.06 -11.06 -0.47
C GLY A 216 -20.20 -9.84 -0.80
N LYS A 217 -20.75 -8.61 -0.67
CA LYS A 217 -19.99 -7.37 -0.90
C LYS A 217 -18.89 -7.20 0.14
N THR A 218 -19.17 -7.52 1.41
CA THR A 218 -18.18 -7.45 2.50
C THR A 218 -17.04 -8.43 2.27
N ILE A 219 -17.34 -9.67 1.90
CA ILE A 219 -16.35 -10.70 1.62
C ILE A 219 -15.48 -10.30 0.42
N VAL A 220 -16.09 -9.85 -0.69
CA VAL A 220 -15.35 -9.38 -1.87
C VAL A 220 -14.49 -8.15 -1.55
N ALA A 221 -15.00 -7.21 -0.75
CA ALA A 221 -14.23 -6.05 -0.31
C ALA A 221 -13.02 -6.46 0.54
N ALA A 222 -13.19 -7.42 1.45
CA ALA A 222 -12.12 -7.94 2.29
C ALA A 222 -11.05 -8.66 1.45
N MET A 223 -11.46 -9.49 0.49
CA MET A 223 -10.57 -10.14 -0.46
C MET A 223 -9.79 -9.12 -1.30
N ASN A 224 -10.47 -8.15 -1.89
CA ASN A 224 -9.83 -7.09 -2.69
C ASN A 224 -8.83 -6.29 -1.86
N GLN A 225 -9.14 -6.01 -0.59
CA GLN A 225 -8.20 -5.34 0.31
C GLN A 225 -6.97 -6.21 0.63
N ALA A 226 -7.14 -7.53 0.82
CA ALA A 226 -6.02 -8.45 1.06
C ALA A 226 -5.06 -8.53 -0.14
N PHE A 227 -5.58 -8.49 -1.38
CA PHE A 227 -4.74 -8.42 -2.57
C PHE A 227 -4.06 -7.06 -2.70
N PHE A 228 -4.80 -5.99 -2.44
CA PHE A 228 -4.31 -4.62 -2.53
C PHE A 228 -3.18 -4.32 -1.54
N THR A 229 -3.36 -4.69 -0.27
CA THR A 229 -2.37 -4.45 0.79
C THR A 229 -1.06 -5.20 0.52
N LEU A 230 -1.13 -6.42 -0.01
CA LEU A 230 0.05 -7.22 -0.33
C LEU A 230 0.60 -6.94 -1.74
N SER A 231 -0.01 -6.02 -2.51
CA SER A 231 0.33 -5.73 -3.90
C SER A 231 0.37 -6.98 -4.81
N LEU A 232 -0.56 -7.91 -4.63
CA LEU A 232 -0.59 -9.21 -5.30
C LEU A 232 -1.36 -9.17 -6.62
N GLY A 233 -0.96 -10.04 -7.56
CA GLY A 233 -1.60 -10.20 -8.87
C GLY A 233 -1.08 -9.22 -9.93
N ILE A 234 -0.26 -8.25 -9.53
CA ILE A 234 0.39 -7.31 -10.44
C ILE A 234 1.90 -7.57 -10.59
N GLY A 235 2.43 -8.67 -10.03
CA GLY A 235 3.85 -9.01 -10.17
C GLY A 235 4.81 -8.12 -9.38
N ALA A 236 4.32 -7.32 -8.43
CA ALA A 236 5.16 -6.48 -7.59
C ALA A 236 6.06 -7.34 -6.70
N MET A 237 5.53 -8.43 -6.13
CA MET A 237 6.33 -9.36 -5.32
C MET A 237 7.33 -10.13 -6.19
N ALA A 238 6.98 -10.42 -7.45
CA ALA A 238 7.94 -11.01 -8.39
C ALA A 238 9.15 -10.11 -8.67
N ILE A 239 8.98 -8.78 -8.68
CA ILE A 239 10.11 -7.83 -8.78
C ILE A 239 11.04 -8.01 -7.58
N PHE A 240 10.53 -8.01 -6.35
CA PHE A 240 11.37 -8.22 -5.16
C PHE A 240 12.01 -9.61 -5.15
N GLY A 241 11.26 -10.65 -5.52
CA GLY A 241 11.75 -12.02 -5.64
C GLY A 241 12.93 -12.13 -6.60
N SER A 242 12.92 -11.35 -7.69
CA SER A 242 13.99 -11.33 -8.69
C SER A 242 15.31 -10.68 -8.25
N TYR A 243 15.37 -10.18 -7.01
CA TYR A 243 16.61 -9.73 -6.36
C TYR A 243 17.15 -10.73 -5.31
N ILE A 244 16.43 -11.82 -5.07
CA ILE A 244 16.84 -12.91 -4.16
C ILE A 244 17.83 -13.82 -4.89
N GLY A 245 18.93 -14.21 -4.23
CA GLY A 245 19.88 -15.18 -4.79
C GLY A 245 19.26 -16.55 -5.11
N LYS A 246 19.90 -17.30 -6.02
CA LYS A 246 19.54 -18.70 -6.29
C LYS A 246 19.93 -19.60 -5.13
#